data_AF-A0A5C5UT62-F1
#
_entry.id   AF-A0A5C5UT62-F1
#
_cell.length_a   1.000
_cell.length_b   1.000
_cell.length_c   1.000
_cell.angle_alpha   90.00
_cell.angle_beta   90.00
_cell.angle_gamma   90.00
#
_symmetry.space_group_name_H-M   'P 1'
#
loop_
_entity.id
_entity.type
_entity.pdbx_description
1 polymer ?
#
loop_
_entity_poly.entity_id
_entity_poly.type
_entity_poly.pdbx_seq_one_letter_code
_entity_poly.pdbx_strand_id
1 'polypeptide(L)'
;MSVDLTQHERELLELLIGGASNKVAARQLGIALRTMELHRQKLMNKLGARSAAQLGYLYADLKRREGGQATSSAAEPVSRAMAI
;
A
#
# COMPACT_ATOMS: atom_id res chain seq x y z
N MET A 1 10.77 6.23 -16.13
CA MET A 1 11.08 4.96 -15.44
C MET A 1 9.77 4.20 -15.30
N SER A 2 9.53 3.19 -16.15
CA SER A 2 8.35 2.33 -16.00
C SER A 2 8.60 1.39 -14.84
N VAL A 3 7.82 1.54 -13.76
CA VAL A 3 7.92 0.66 -12.60
C VAL A 3 6.86 -0.42 -12.79
N ASP A 4 7.26 -1.54 -13.39
CA ASP A 4 6.39 -2.72 -13.49
C ASP A 4 6.21 -3.32 -12.09
N LEU A 5 5.10 -2.95 -11.45
CA LEU A 5 4.66 -3.53 -10.18
C LEU A 5 3.89 -4.80 -10.50
N THR A 6 4.17 -5.87 -9.76
CA THR A 6 3.30 -7.05 -9.75
C THR A 6 1.97 -6.73 -9.06
N GLN A 7 0.95 -7.55 -9.29
CA GLN A 7 -0.38 -7.36 -8.70
C GLN A 7 -0.32 -7.27 -7.16
N HIS A 8 0.42 -8.19 -6.54
CA HIS A 8 0.64 -8.21 -5.09
C HIS A 8 1.35 -6.95 -4.56
N GLU A 9 2.28 -6.39 -5.34
CA GLU A 9 2.97 -5.16 -4.96
C GLU A 9 2.04 -3.94 -5.00
N ARG A 10 1.15 -3.87 -6.00
CA ARG A 10 0.10 -2.83 -6.05
C ARG A 10 -0.86 -2.95 -4.87
N GLU A 11 -1.39 -4.13 -4.61
CA GLU A 11 -2.31 -4.34 -3.47
C GLU A 11 -1.66 -3.98 -2.13
N LEU A 12 -0.40 -4.36 -1.93
CA LEU A 12 0.36 -3.96 -0.75
C LEU A 12 0.46 -2.44 -0.62
N LEU A 13 0.72 -1.74 -1.72
CA LEU A 13 0.77 -0.29 -1.74
C LEU A 13 -0.61 0.31 -1.45
N GLU A 14 -1.68 -0.21 -2.04
CA GLU A 14 -3.06 0.25 -1.81
C GLU A 14 -3.50 0.12 -0.34
N LEU A 15 -3.16 -0.99 0.29
CA LEU A 15 -3.41 -1.21 1.72
C LEU A 15 -2.60 -0.22 2.59
N LEU A 16 -1.35 0.08 2.22
CA LEU A 16 -0.52 1.05 2.92
C LEU A 16 -1.07 2.48 2.83
N ILE A 17 -1.55 2.92 1.66
CA ILE A 17 -2.20 4.25 1.51
C ILE A 17 -3.53 4.32 2.26
N GLY A 18 -4.23 3.19 2.36
CA GLY A 18 -5.44 3.05 3.19
C GLY A 18 -5.16 3.10 4.70
N GLY A 19 -3.91 3.26 5.12
CA GLY A 19 -3.52 3.31 6.54
C GLY A 19 -3.43 1.94 7.21
N ALA A 20 -3.45 0.84 6.44
CA ALA A 20 -3.33 -0.49 7.01
C ALA A 20 -1.90 -0.72 7.56
N SER A 21 -1.82 -1.27 8.76
CA SER A 21 -0.55 -1.72 9.35
C SER A 21 0.05 -2.89 8.55
N ASN A 22 1.38 -3.03 8.59
CA ASN A 22 2.09 -4.12 7.91
C ASN A 22 1.53 -5.52 8.23
N LYS A 23 1.14 -5.75 9.49
CA LYS A 23 0.49 -7.00 9.91
C LYS A 23 -0.87 -7.24 9.23
N VAL A 24 -1.68 -6.18 9.09
CA VAL A 24 -3.01 -6.27 8.47
C VAL A 24 -2.86 -6.50 6.98
N ALA A 25 -1.96 -5.76 6.32
CA ALA A 25 -1.69 -5.94 4.90
C ALA A 25 -1.16 -7.34 4.59
N ALA A 26 -0.22 -7.86 5.40
CA ALA A 26 0.27 -9.24 5.27
C ALA A 26 -0.87 -10.27 5.40
N ARG A 27 -1.79 -10.07 6.34
CA ARG A 27 -2.95 -10.94 6.54
C ARG A 27 -3.92 -10.90 5.36
N GLN A 28 -4.20 -9.71 4.83
CA GLN A 28 -5.09 -9.52 3.66
C GLN A 28 -4.52 -10.19 2.40
N LEU A 29 -3.20 -10.06 2.19
CA LEU A 29 -2.48 -10.67 1.08
C LEU A 29 -2.22 -12.17 1.25
N GLY A 30 -2.55 -12.76 2.42
CA GLY A 30 -2.27 -14.16 2.72
C GLY A 30 -0.79 -14.52 2.79
N ILE A 31 0.09 -13.54 3.03
CA ILE A 31 1.55 -13.73 3.09
C ILE A 31 2.08 -13.57 4.51
N ALA A 32 3.21 -14.23 4.81
CA ALA A 32 3.90 -14.03 6.07
C ALA A 32 4.42 -12.59 6.19
N LEU A 33 4.43 -12.05 7.43
CA LEU A 33 4.96 -10.72 7.71
C LEU A 33 6.40 -10.55 7.20
N ARG A 34 7.23 -11.57 7.38
CA ARG A 34 8.62 -11.59 6.88
C ARG A 34 8.69 -11.45 5.36
N THR A 35 7.78 -12.09 4.63
CA THR A 35 7.68 -12.00 3.17
C THR A 35 7.23 -10.60 2.76
N MET A 36 6.30 -10.00 3.49
CA MET A 36 5.84 -8.63 3.29
C MET A 36 6.97 -7.61 3.46
N GLU A 37 7.84 -7.79 4.46
CA GLU A 37 9.03 -6.95 4.66
C GLU A 37 10.04 -7.06 3.51
N LEU A 38 10.28 -8.27 3.00
CA LEU A 38 11.18 -8.48 1.85
C LEU A 38 10.64 -7.82 0.56
N HIS A 39 9.34 -7.96 0.30
CA HIS A 39 8.70 -7.29 -0.84
C HIS A 39 8.77 -5.77 -0.70
N ARG A 40 8.54 -5.23 0.50
CA ARG A 40 8.74 -3.82 0.80
C ARG A 40 10.17 -3.35 0.53
N GLN A 41 11.19 -4.09 0.97
CA GLN A 41 12.58 -3.68 0.72
C GLN A 41 12.90 -3.62 -0.77
N LYS A 42 12.43 -4.61 -1.55
CA LYS A 42 12.59 -4.60 -3.01
C LYS A 42 11.88 -3.39 -3.63
N LEU A 43 10.65 -3.11 -3.23
CA LEU A 43 9.89 -1.93 -3.67
C LEU A 43 10.56 -0.61 -3.27
N MET A 44 11.09 -0.53 -2.05
CA MET A 44 11.80 0.65 -1.55
C MET A 44 13.06 0.92 -2.36
N ASN A 45 13.85 -0.11 -2.68
CA ASN A 45 15.00 0.03 -3.57
C ASN A 45 14.58 0.39 -5.00
N LYS A 46 13.47 -0.17 -5.50
CA LYS A 46 12.98 0.10 -6.86
C LYS A 46 12.41 1.51 -7.03
N LEU A 47 11.71 2.03 -6.02
CA LEU A 47 11.09 3.37 -6.02
C LEU A 47 11.97 4.45 -5.36
N GLY A 48 13.10 4.09 -4.75
CA GLY A 48 13.97 5.01 -4.01
C GLY A 48 13.37 5.52 -2.68
N ALA A 49 12.46 4.77 -2.08
CA ALA A 49 11.82 5.14 -0.82
C ALA A 49 12.68 4.74 0.39
N ARG A 50 12.82 5.62 1.39
CA ARG A 50 13.59 5.35 2.62
C ARG A 50 12.74 4.79 3.77
N SER A 51 11.42 4.93 3.71
CA SER A 51 10.52 4.43 4.75
C SER A 51 9.21 3.89 4.20
N ALA A 52 8.45 3.17 5.04
CA ALA A 52 7.15 2.62 4.70
C ALA A 52 6.13 3.67 4.32
N ALA A 53 6.05 4.70 5.16
CA ALA A 53 5.22 5.86 4.92
C ALA A 53 5.64 6.56 3.63
N GLN A 54 6.96 6.68 3.38
CA GLN A 54 7.46 7.35 2.17
C GLN A 54 7.13 6.56 0.90
N LEU A 55 7.20 5.23 0.94
CA LEU A 55 6.81 4.37 -0.18
C LEU A 55 5.31 4.55 -0.51
N GLY A 56 4.45 4.52 0.50
CA GLY A 56 3.01 4.76 0.33
C GLY A 56 2.72 6.18 -0.17
N TYR A 57 3.44 7.18 0.35
CA TYR A 57 3.31 8.58 -0.09
C TYR A 57 3.72 8.77 -1.55
N LEU A 58 4.86 8.21 -1.97
CA LEU A 58 5.33 8.28 -3.35
C LEU A 58 4.32 7.62 -4.31
N TYR A 59 3.78 6.46 -3.93
CA TYR A 59 2.75 5.81 -4.74
C TYR A 59 1.44 6.61 -4.79
N ALA A 60 1.03 7.24 -3.68
CA ALA A 60 -0.12 8.13 -3.65
C ALA A 60 0.07 9.36 -4.54
N ASP A 61 1.27 9.94 -4.54
CA ASP A 61 1.65 11.06 -5.40
C ASP A 61 1.62 10.65 -6.88
N LEU A 62 2.17 9.48 -7.21
CA LEU A 62 2.09 8.91 -8.55
C LEU A 62 0.63 8.68 -8.97
N LYS A 63 -0.19 8.06 -8.11
CA LYS A 63 -1.63 7.82 -8.39
C LYS A 63 -2.40 9.13 -8.53
N ARG A 64 -2.02 10.20 -7.82
CA ARG A 64 -2.60 11.55 -7.99
C ARG A 64 -2.22 12.17 -9.33
N ARG A 65 -0.98 11.96 -9.79
CA ARG A 65 -0.49 12.45 -11.08
C ARG A 65 -1.11 11.70 -12.26
N GLU A 66 -1.32 10.40 -12.12
CA GLU A 66 -2.03 9.57 -13.08
C GLU A 66 -3.56 9.83 -13.04
N GLY A 67 -4.09 10.14 -11.85
CA GLY A 67 -5.50 10.22 -11.52
C GLY A 67 -6.13 11.61 -11.56
N GLY A 68 -5.82 12.40 -12.59
CA GLY A 68 -6.65 13.56 -12.97
C GLY A 68 -8.11 13.21 -13.31
N GLN A 69 -8.52 11.94 -13.21
CA GLN A 69 -9.91 11.50 -13.30
C GLN A 69 -10.23 10.41 -12.27
N ALA A 70 -11.21 10.74 -11.42
CA ALA A 70 -12.18 9.87 -10.77
C ALA A 70 -11.70 8.59 -10.05
N THR A 71 -11.35 8.74 -8.77
CA THR A 71 -11.92 7.84 -7.74
C THR A 71 -12.57 8.69 -6.66
N SER A 72 -13.78 9.17 -6.97
CA SER A 72 -14.82 9.40 -5.97
C SER A 72 -15.28 8.04 -5.47
N SER A 73 -14.55 7.47 -4.51
CA SER A 73 -14.97 6.34 -3.68
C SER A 73 -13.88 6.23 -2.60
N ALA A 74 -13.98 6.95 -1.48
CA ALA A 74 -14.84 6.56 -0.36
C ALA A 74 -14.83 5.04 -0.14
N ALA A 75 -13.66 4.46 0.10
CA ALA A 75 -13.55 3.21 0.83
C ALA A 75 -13.52 3.56 2.33
N GLU A 76 -14.59 3.14 2.98
CA GLU A 76 -15.10 3.47 4.31
C GLU A 76 -14.16 3.25 5.51
N PRO A 77 -14.48 3.88 6.67
CA PRO A 77 -13.79 3.65 7.93
C PRO A 77 -13.95 2.19 8.38
N VAL A 78 -12.84 1.49 8.63
CA VAL A 78 -12.86 0.19 9.32
C VAL A 78 -13.56 0.38 10.66
N SER A 79 -14.76 -0.20 10.72
CA SER A 79 -15.63 -0.24 11.86
C SER A 79 -14.86 -0.71 13.09
N ARG A 80 -14.74 0.20 14.06
CA ARG A 80 -14.54 -0.13 15.47
C ARG A 80 -15.84 -0.75 15.98
N ALA A 81 -16.08 -2.01 15.64
CA ALA A 81 -17.13 -2.81 16.25
C ALA A 81 -16.58 -3.45 17.52
N MET A 82 -16.67 -2.72 18.64
CA MET A 82 -16.70 -3.32 19.97
C MET A 82 -17.24 -2.31 20.98
N ALA A 83 -18.52 -2.43 21.31
CA ALA A 83 -19.08 -2.09 22.61
C ALA A 83 -20.56 -2.56 22.66
N ILE A 84 -20.74 -3.62 23.47
CA ILE A 84 -21.95 -4.07 24.21
C ILE A 84 -23.16 -4.56 23.42
#